data_AF-A0A3L6JG97-F1
#
_entry.id   AF-A0A3L6JG97-F1
#
_cell.length_a   1.000
_cell.length_b   1.000
_cell.length_c   1.000
_cell.angle_alpha   90.00
_cell.angle_beta   90.00
_cell.angle_gamma   90.00
#
_symmetry.space_group_name_H-M   'P 1'
#
loop_
_entity.id
_entity.type
_entity.pdbx_description
1 polymer ?
#
loop_
_entity_poly.entity_id
_entity_poly.type
_entity_poly.pdbx_seq_one_letter_code
_entity_poly.pdbx_strand_id
1 'polypeptide(L)'
;MISGETERMIEDFIKKTSRLLPDNFAAEDLIADLRSHIHEALNNKIRGNPDESQSKLIQEVLDDVGTPEEIAEEYAIEQVHEPEQARSSGRVRYYAIRLVAALIVVVLAAWIVSTITNGAVNFSLAVVVLMVFAVIEWFVRAKQSGES
;
A
#
# COMPACT_ATOMS: atom_id res chain seq x y z
N MET A 1 30.19 18.20 -3.81
CA MET A 1 29.31 19.38 -3.69
C MET A 1 28.75 19.62 -5.08
N ILE A 2 27.42 19.62 -5.22
CA ILE A 2 26.76 19.79 -6.51
C ILE A 2 26.89 21.26 -6.92
N SER A 3 27.28 21.50 -8.17
CA SER A 3 27.40 22.84 -8.75
C SER A 3 26.02 23.50 -8.88
N GLY A 4 25.94 24.82 -8.65
CA GLY A 4 24.68 25.56 -8.77
C GLY A 4 24.06 25.54 -10.18
N GLU A 5 24.84 25.22 -11.20
CA GLU A 5 24.35 24.97 -12.56
C GLU A 5 23.59 23.64 -12.67
N THR A 6 24.12 22.58 -12.06
CA THR A 6 23.48 21.28 -11.99
C THR A 6 22.16 21.32 -11.22
N GLU A 7 22.14 22.06 -10.11
CA GLU A 7 20.93 22.26 -9.33
C GLU A 7 19.81 22.92 -10.15
N ARG A 8 20.15 23.90 -10.99
CA ARG A 8 19.18 24.54 -11.89
C ARG A 8 18.63 23.58 -12.94
N MET A 9 19.46 22.69 -13.48
CA MET A 9 19.00 21.68 -14.44
C MET A 9 18.00 20.71 -13.81
N ILE A 10 18.25 20.28 -12.56
CA ILE A 10 17.33 19.42 -11.80
C ILE A 10 16.00 20.16 -11.58
N GLU A 11 16.05 21.39 -11.06
CA GLU A 11 14.83 22.16 -10.78
C GLU A 11 14.03 22.49 -12.06
N ASP A 12 14.70 22.79 -13.17
CA ASP A 12 14.04 23.00 -14.46
C ASP A 12 13.36 21.74 -14.98
N PHE A 13 13.98 20.57 -14.80
CA PHE A 13 13.39 19.28 -15.13
C PHE A 13 12.16 18.99 -14.26
N ILE A 14 12.30 19.06 -12.94
CA ILE A 14 11.21 18.85 -11.97
C ILE A 14 10.04 19.79 -12.25
N LYS A 15 10.31 21.06 -12.56
CA LYS A 15 9.28 22.04 -12.89
C LYS A 15 8.56 21.73 -14.19
N LYS A 16 9.24 21.17 -15.19
CA LYS A 16 8.58 20.71 -16.43
C LYS A 16 7.67 19.53 -16.15
N THR A 17 8.16 18.52 -15.42
CA THR A 17 7.37 17.33 -15.05
C THR A 17 6.14 17.71 -14.23
N SER A 18 6.31 18.55 -13.20
CA SER A 18 5.20 19.02 -12.35
C SER A 18 4.10 19.76 -13.13
N ARG A 19 4.42 20.44 -14.24
CA ARG A 19 3.42 21.11 -15.08
C ARG A 19 2.58 20.16 -15.93
N LEU A 20 3.07 18.95 -16.18
CA LEU A 20 2.37 17.92 -16.95
C LEU A 20 1.50 17.05 -16.07
N LEU A 21 1.78 17.01 -14.76
CA LEU A 21 1.04 16.24 -13.77
C LEU A 21 -0.16 17.02 -13.22
N PRO A 22 -1.22 16.33 -12.77
CA PRO A 22 -2.33 16.95 -12.06
C PRO A 22 -1.92 17.49 -10.69
N ASP A 23 -2.59 18.55 -10.24
CA ASP A 23 -2.35 19.19 -8.93
C ASP A 23 -3.02 18.37 -7.81
N ASN A 24 -2.35 17.29 -7.37
CA ASN A 24 -2.82 16.41 -6.29
C ASN A 24 -1.65 15.85 -5.46
N PHE A 25 -1.96 15.33 -4.26
CA PHE A 25 -0.95 14.77 -3.35
C PHE A 25 -0.10 13.66 -3.95
N ALA A 26 -0.67 12.77 -4.76
CA ALA A 26 0.10 11.68 -5.37
C ALA A 26 1.12 12.19 -6.40
N ALA A 27 0.78 13.26 -7.14
CA ALA A 27 1.71 13.92 -8.05
C ALA A 27 2.79 14.69 -7.28
N GLU A 28 2.45 15.34 -6.16
CA GLU A 28 3.44 15.99 -5.29
C GLU A 28 4.44 14.98 -4.71
N ASP A 29 3.96 13.82 -4.26
CA ASP A 29 4.79 12.72 -3.76
C ASP A 29 5.72 12.20 -4.85
N LEU A 30 5.20 11.96 -6.07
CA LEU A 30 6.02 11.54 -7.21
C LEU A 30 7.14 12.56 -7.50
N ILE A 31 6.83 13.85 -7.47
CA ILE A 31 7.81 14.90 -7.71
C ILE A 31 8.88 14.94 -6.61
N ALA A 32 8.48 14.74 -5.34
CA ALA A 32 9.43 14.65 -4.23
C ALA A 32 10.37 13.45 -4.36
N ASP A 33 9.82 12.29 -4.72
CA ASP A 33 10.58 11.06 -4.94
C ASP A 33 11.54 11.19 -6.14
N LEU A 34 11.05 11.76 -7.25
CA LEU A 34 11.84 12.03 -8.45
C LEU A 34 13.03 12.94 -8.15
N ARG A 35 12.80 14.03 -7.40
CA ARG A 35 13.88 14.93 -6.95
C ARG A 35 14.90 14.16 -6.11
N SER A 36 14.44 13.37 -5.14
CA SER A 36 15.33 12.58 -4.28
C SER A 36 16.18 11.60 -5.09
N HIS A 37 15.55 10.88 -6.02
CA HIS A 37 16.20 9.88 -6.86
C HIS A 37 17.28 10.50 -7.76
N ILE A 38 16.99 11.64 -8.40
CA ILE A 38 17.95 12.36 -9.24
C ILE A 38 19.19 12.79 -8.42
N HIS A 39 18.99 13.34 -7.21
CA HIS A 39 20.11 13.73 -6.35
C HIS A 39 20.94 12.52 -5.89
N GLU A 40 20.29 11.42 -5.53
CA GLU A 40 20.99 10.21 -5.09
C GLU A 40 21.79 9.60 -6.25
N ALA A 41 21.17 9.44 -7.42
CA ALA A 41 21.82 8.92 -8.62
C ALA A 41 23.01 9.79 -9.04
N LEU A 42 22.84 11.11 -9.05
CA LEU A 42 23.92 12.05 -9.35
C LEU A 42 25.06 11.94 -8.34
N ASN A 43 24.78 11.90 -7.04
CA ASN A 43 25.81 11.75 -6.02
C ASN A 43 26.56 10.42 -6.15
N ASN A 44 25.86 9.34 -6.50
CA ASN A 44 26.47 8.05 -6.74
C ASN A 44 27.39 8.07 -7.96
N LYS A 45 26.96 8.69 -9.08
CA LYS A 45 27.81 8.86 -10.27
C LYS A 45 29.02 9.74 -10.01
N ILE A 46 28.87 10.85 -9.28
CA ILE A 46 30.00 11.72 -8.88
C ILE A 46 31.03 10.96 -8.03
N ARG A 47 30.58 10.08 -7.13
CA ARG A 47 31.48 9.24 -6.33
C ARG A 47 32.21 8.19 -7.17
N GLY A 48 31.54 7.63 -8.17
CA GLY A 48 32.12 6.64 -9.08
C GLY A 48 33.10 7.23 -10.09
N ASN A 49 32.82 8.45 -10.57
CA ASN A 49 33.58 9.14 -11.63
C ASN A 49 33.89 10.59 -11.22
N PRO A 50 34.83 10.81 -10.26
CA PRO A 50 35.10 12.15 -9.74
C PRO A 50 35.75 13.11 -10.74
N ASP A 51 36.39 12.58 -11.79
CA ASP A 51 37.08 13.36 -12.83
C ASP A 51 36.13 13.80 -13.96
N GLU A 52 34.90 13.30 -13.97
CA GLU A 52 33.92 13.58 -15.01
C GLU A 52 33.13 14.86 -14.71
N SER A 53 32.77 15.61 -15.75
CA SER A 53 32.02 16.85 -15.57
C SER A 53 30.64 16.56 -15.00
N GLN A 54 30.26 17.27 -13.93
CA GLN A 54 28.94 17.15 -13.33
C GLN A 54 27.81 17.42 -14.33
N SER A 55 28.01 18.28 -15.34
CA SER A 55 27.03 18.56 -16.39
C SER A 55 26.78 17.34 -17.29
N LYS A 56 27.79 16.51 -17.50
CA LYS A 56 27.65 15.26 -18.25
C LYS A 56 26.95 14.20 -17.39
N LEU A 57 27.36 14.09 -16.13
CA LEU A 57 26.77 13.12 -15.20
C LEU A 57 25.28 13.38 -14.95
N ILE A 58 24.87 14.64 -14.81
CA ILE A 58 23.44 14.96 -14.65
C ILE A 58 22.66 14.67 -15.93
N GLN A 59 23.24 14.91 -17.10
CA GLN A 59 22.57 14.59 -18.36
C GLN A 59 22.31 13.10 -18.47
N GLU A 60 23.29 12.26 -18.12
CA GLU A 60 23.09 10.81 -18.05
C GLU A 60 22.01 10.42 -17.04
N VAL A 61 21.98 11.03 -15.85
CA VAL A 61 20.94 10.74 -14.84
C VAL A 61 19.56 11.13 -15.35
N LEU A 62 19.43 12.28 -16.02
CA LEU A 62 18.15 12.71 -16.58
C LEU A 62 17.71 11.83 -17.76
N ASP A 63 18.65 11.39 -18.58
CA ASP A 63 18.38 10.42 -19.66
C ASP A 63 17.96 9.05 -19.09
N ASP A 64 18.58 8.60 -17.99
CA ASP A 64 18.24 7.35 -17.28
C ASP A 64 16.84 7.42 -16.63
N VAL A 65 16.42 8.61 -16.19
CA VAL A 65 15.11 8.88 -15.57
C VAL A 65 13.99 8.99 -16.60
N GLY A 66 14.31 9.38 -17.84
CA GLY A 66 13.34 9.57 -18.90
C GLY A 66 12.85 11.02 -19.03
N THR A 67 12.02 11.26 -20.05
CA THR A 67 11.51 12.60 -20.34
C THR A 67 10.33 12.98 -19.44
N PRO A 68 10.11 14.28 -19.17
CA PRO A 68 8.93 14.75 -18.43
C PRO A 68 7.61 14.22 -18.99
N GLU A 69 7.52 14.10 -20.31
CA GLU A 69 6.36 13.58 -21.03
C GLU A 69 6.13 12.08 -20.77
N GLU A 70 7.19 11.26 -20.81
CA GLU A 70 7.12 9.83 -20.50
C GLU A 70 6.69 9.60 -19.04
N ILE A 71 7.25 10.36 -18.10
CA ILE A 71 6.89 10.26 -16.67
C ILE A 71 5.41 10.59 -16.46
N ALA A 72 4.89 11.62 -17.13
CA ALA A 72 3.49 12.00 -17.03
C ALA A 72 2.55 10.96 -17.67
N GLU A 73 2.97 10.34 -18.78
CA GLU A 73 2.23 9.26 -19.43
C GLU A 73 2.17 8.01 -18.55
N GLU A 74 3.31 7.59 -17.97
CA GLU A 74 3.37 6.46 -17.05
C GLU A 74 2.51 6.69 -15.81
N TYR A 75 2.57 7.89 -15.22
CA TYR A 75 1.71 8.25 -14.09
C TYR A 75 0.22 8.15 -14.43
N ALA A 76 -0.18 8.59 -15.62
CA ALA A 76 -1.57 8.48 -16.07
C ALA A 76 -1.99 7.03 -16.29
N ILE A 77 -1.10 6.18 -16.82
CA ILE A 77 -1.34 4.74 -17.00
C ILE A 77 -1.50 4.06 -15.64
N GLU A 78 -0.63 4.35 -14.68
CA GLU A 78 -0.69 3.80 -13.32
C GLU A 78 -1.99 4.20 -12.60
N GLN A 79 -2.42 5.46 -12.71
CA GLN A 79 -3.70 5.92 -12.17
C GLN A 79 -4.92 5.22 -12.79
N VAL A 80 -4.84 4.85 -14.08
CA VAL A 80 -5.93 4.14 -14.78
C VAL A 80 -5.89 2.62 -14.50
N HIS A 81 -4.71 2.07 -14.22
CA HIS A 81 -4.49 0.64 -13.95
C HIS A 81 -4.43 0.28 -12.47
N GLU A 82 -4.45 1.25 -11.54
CA GLU A 82 -4.99 0.99 -10.21
C GLU A 82 -6.52 0.84 -10.38
N PRO A 83 -7.09 -0.39 -10.41
CA PRO A 83 -8.49 -0.49 -10.06
C PRO A 83 -8.58 0.16 -8.68
N GLU A 84 -9.51 1.09 -8.48
CA GLU A 84 -9.93 1.63 -7.19
C GLU A 84 -9.89 0.53 -6.11
N GLN A 85 -8.71 0.25 -5.55
CA GLN A 85 -8.57 -0.53 -4.37
C GLN A 85 -8.90 0.50 -3.33
N ALA A 86 -10.18 0.50 -2.95
CA ALA A 86 -10.73 1.08 -1.74
C ALA A 86 -9.89 0.66 -0.52
N ARG A 87 -8.67 1.22 -0.42
CA ARG A 87 -7.65 0.95 0.59
C ARG A 87 -7.92 1.85 1.78
N SER A 88 -8.96 1.48 2.51
CA SER A 88 -9.06 1.62 3.99
C SER A 88 -10.40 1.10 4.50
N SER A 89 -11.46 1.19 3.67
CA SER A 89 -12.81 0.71 4.01
C SER A 89 -12.89 -0.81 4.11
N GLY A 90 -12.18 -1.56 3.27
CA GLY A 90 -12.28 -3.02 3.21
C GLY A 90 -11.84 -3.72 4.50
N ARG A 91 -10.79 -3.22 5.17
CA ARG A 91 -10.24 -3.85 6.37
C ARG A 91 -11.13 -3.62 7.59
N VAL A 92 -11.59 -2.38 7.79
CA VAL A 92 -12.53 -2.03 8.86
C VAL A 92 -13.88 -2.71 8.66
N ARG A 93 -14.41 -2.72 7.43
CA ARG A 93 -15.63 -3.46 7.08
C ARG A 93 -15.48 -4.96 7.29
N TYR A 94 -14.34 -5.55 6.93
CA TYR A 94 -14.07 -6.97 7.18
C TYR A 94 -14.06 -7.28 8.68
N TYR A 95 -13.35 -6.48 9.49
CA TYR A 95 -13.36 -6.66 10.95
C TYR A 95 -14.74 -6.40 11.56
N ALA A 96 -15.49 -5.42 11.08
CA ALA A 96 -16.85 -5.14 11.52
C ALA A 96 -17.81 -6.30 11.20
N ILE A 97 -17.78 -6.83 9.96
CA ILE A 97 -18.59 -7.98 9.57
C ILE A 97 -18.19 -9.21 10.39
N ARG A 98 -16.89 -9.44 10.62
CA ARG A 98 -16.41 -10.54 11.46
C ARG A 98 -16.91 -10.43 12.90
N LEU A 99 -16.90 -9.23 13.47
CA LEU A 99 -17.37 -8.98 14.84
C LEU A 99 -18.89 -9.18 14.95
N VAL A 100 -19.65 -8.68 13.97
CA VAL A 100 -21.10 -8.89 13.90
C VAL A 100 -21.44 -10.38 13.74
N ALA A 101 -20.74 -11.10 12.86
CA ALA A 101 -20.95 -12.53 12.68
C ALA A 101 -20.63 -13.31 13.97
N ALA A 102 -19.53 -12.98 14.66
CA ALA A 102 -19.20 -13.58 15.94
C ALA A 102 -20.27 -13.31 17.01
N LEU A 103 -20.80 -12.09 17.07
CA LEU A 103 -21.87 -11.72 18.00
C LEU A 103 -23.16 -12.52 17.74
N ILE A 104 -23.57 -12.63 16.47
CA ILE A 104 -24.73 -13.42 16.06
C ILE A 104 -24.55 -14.88 16.46
N VAL A 105 -23.37 -15.45 16.21
CA VAL A 105 -23.03 -16.82 16.58
C VAL A 105 -23.16 -17.04 18.09
N VAL A 106 -22.63 -16.13 18.91
CA VAL A 106 -22.70 -16.24 20.38
C VAL A 106 -24.15 -16.18 20.86
N VAL A 107 -24.95 -15.27 20.31
CA VAL A 107 -26.38 -15.15 20.66
C VAL A 107 -27.15 -16.41 20.26
N LEU A 108 -26.90 -16.97 19.08
CA LEU A 108 -27.53 -18.22 18.63
C LEU A 108 -27.11 -19.40 19.50
N ALA A 109 -25.83 -19.52 19.84
CA ALA A 109 -25.34 -20.55 20.73
C ALA A 109 -25.98 -20.45 22.12
N ALA A 110 -26.06 -19.24 22.68
CA ALA A 110 -26.71 -19.00 23.97
C ALA A 110 -28.21 -19.34 23.93
N TRP A 111 -28.89 -19.01 22.83
CA TRP A 111 -30.30 -19.32 22.64
C TRP A 111 -30.55 -20.84 22.53
N ILE A 112 -29.75 -21.56 21.75
CA ILE A 112 -29.85 -23.03 21.64
C ILE A 112 -29.62 -23.69 22.99
N VAL A 113 -28.58 -23.27 23.72
CA VAL A 113 -28.29 -23.78 25.07
C VAL A 113 -29.49 -23.51 25.99
N SER A 114 -30.01 -22.27 26.03
CA SER A 114 -31.13 -21.88 26.87
C SER A 114 -32.42 -22.67 26.59
N THR A 115 -32.69 -22.94 25.30
CA THR A 115 -33.90 -23.66 24.86
C THR A 115 -33.85 -25.13 25.25
N ILE A 116 -32.68 -25.77 25.12
CA ILE A 116 -32.52 -27.20 25.42
C ILE A 116 -32.54 -27.45 26.93
N THR A 117 -32.08 -26.50 27.74
CA THR A 117 -31.92 -26.70 29.18
C THR A 117 -33.03 -26.08 30.03
N ASN A 118 -34.15 -25.66 29.42
CA ASN A 118 -35.25 -24.97 30.11
C ASN A 118 -34.76 -23.81 31.01
N GLY A 119 -33.74 -23.08 30.55
CA GLY A 119 -33.17 -21.93 31.27
C GLY A 119 -32.07 -22.24 32.31
N ALA A 120 -31.69 -23.50 32.55
CA ALA A 120 -30.55 -23.84 33.41
C ALA A 120 -29.25 -23.94 32.59
N VAL A 121 -28.18 -23.22 32.94
CA VAL A 121 -26.95 -23.27 32.12
C VAL A 121 -26.26 -24.64 32.28
N ASN A 122 -26.30 -25.48 31.25
CA ASN A 122 -25.53 -26.72 31.22
C ASN A 122 -24.12 -26.44 30.69
N PHE A 123 -23.18 -26.27 31.61
CA PHE A 123 -21.78 -25.95 31.33
C PHE A 123 -21.14 -26.93 30.34
N SER A 124 -21.48 -28.23 30.42
CA SER A 124 -20.94 -29.26 29.53
C SER A 124 -21.40 -29.07 28.08
N LEU A 125 -22.66 -28.67 27.86
CA LEU A 125 -23.18 -28.38 26.52
C LEU A 125 -22.49 -27.15 25.91
N ALA A 126 -22.28 -26.10 26.72
CA ALA A 126 -21.60 -24.88 26.27
C ALA A 126 -20.14 -25.14 25.85
N VAL A 127 -19.41 -25.97 26.62
CA VAL A 127 -18.04 -26.37 26.28
C VAL A 127 -17.99 -27.15 24.97
N VAL A 128 -18.93 -28.08 24.74
CA VAL A 128 -19.01 -28.84 23.48
C VAL A 128 -19.28 -27.93 22.29
N VAL A 129 -20.22 -26.98 22.42
CA VAL A 129 -20.51 -26.01 21.36
C VAL A 129 -19.31 -25.12 21.05
N LEU A 130 -18.61 -24.62 22.08
CA LEU A 130 -17.40 -23.81 21.90
C LEU A 130 -16.27 -24.62 21.24
N MET A 131 -16.11 -25.89 21.58
CA MET A 131 -15.12 -26.78 20.94
C MET A 131 -15.43 -26.98 19.46
N VAL A 132 -16.69 -27.21 19.09
CA VAL A 132 -17.08 -27.34 17.67
C VAL A 132 -16.80 -26.03 16.92
N PHE A 133 -17.08 -24.88 17.53
CA PHE A 133 -16.76 -23.58 16.93
C PHE A 133 -15.26 -23.36 16.75
N ALA A 134 -14.44 -23.71 17.74
CA ALA A 134 -12.99 -23.61 17.65
C ALA A 134 -12.42 -24.47 16.52
N VAL A 135 -12.95 -25.69 16.32
CA VAL A 135 -12.56 -26.58 15.23
C VAL A 135 -12.93 -26.00 13.86
N ILE A 136 -14.14 -25.42 13.73
CA ILE A 136 -14.59 -24.78 12.49
C ILE A 136 -13.72 -23.55 12.18
N GLU A 137 -13.45 -22.69 13.18
CA GLU A 137 -12.60 -21.50 12.97
C GLU A 137 -11.16 -21.89 12.60
N TRP A 138 -10.62 -22.94 13.23
CA TRP A 138 -9.31 -23.48 12.87
C TRP A 138 -9.29 -23.98 11.42
N PHE A 139 -10.31 -24.72 11.00
CA PHE A 139 -10.41 -25.22 9.62
C PHE A 139 -10.54 -24.09 8.59
N VAL A 140 -11.35 -23.06 8.88
CA VAL A 140 -11.48 -21.86 8.03
C VAL A 140 -10.14 -21.13 7.93
N ARG A 141 -9.42 -20.97 9.05
CA ARG A 141 -8.11 -20.30 9.07
C ARG A 141 -7.06 -21.10 8.32
N ALA A 142 -7.04 -22.43 8.45
CA ALA A 142 -6.11 -23.31 7.75
C ALA A 142 -6.32 -23.27 6.22
N LYS A 143 -7.57 -23.18 5.77
CA LYS A 143 -7.89 -23.04 4.34
C LYS A 143 -7.45 -21.69 3.77
N GLN A 144 -7.53 -20.61 4.56
CA GLN A 144 -7.08 -19.27 4.15
C GLN A 144 -5.56 -19.13 4.08
N SER A 145 -4.79 -19.94 4.81
CA SER A 145 -3.32 -19.95 4.77
C SER A 145 -2.71 -20.83 3.68
N GLY A 146 -3.54 -21.55 2.90
CA GLY A 146 -3.09 -22.49 1.86
C GLY A 146 -3.22 -21.97 0.42
N GLU A 147 -3.76 -20.76 0.22
CA GLU A 147 -3.71 -20.04 -1.06
C GLU A 147 -2.72 -18.88 -0.93
N SER A 148 -1.43 -19.20 -1.01
CA SER A 148 -0.36 -18.28 -1.37
C SER A 148 0.70 -19.01 -2.18
#